data_AF-A0A654E7E0-F1
#
_entry.id   AF-A0A654E7E0-F1
#
_cell.length_a   1.000
_cell.length_b   1.000
_cell.length_c   1.000
_cell.angle_alpha   90.00
_cell.angle_beta   90.00
_cell.angle_gamma   90.00
#
_symmetry.space_group_name_H-M   'P 1'
#
loop_
_entity.id
_entity.type
_entity.pdbx_description
1 polymer ?
#
loop_
_entity_poly.entity_id
_entity_poly.type
_entity_poly.pdbx_seq_one_letter_code
_entity_poly.pdbx_strand_id
1 'polypeptide(L)'
;MGVGGNFWDLLRPYAQQQGFDFLRNKRVAVDLSFWIVQHETAVKGFVLKPHLRLTFFRTINLFSKFGAYPVFVVDGTPSPLKSQARISRFFRSSGIDTCNLPVIKDGVSVERNKLFSEWVRECVELLELLGIPVLKANGEAEALCAQLNSQGFVDACITPDSDAFLFGAMCVIKDIKPNSREPFECYHMSHIESGLGLKRKHLIAISLLVGNDYDSGGVLGIGVDKALRIVREFSEDQVLERLQDIGNGLQPAVPGGIKSGDDGEEFRSEMKKRSPHCSRCGHLGSKRTHFKSSCEHCGCDSGCIKKPLGFRCECSFCSKDRDLREQKKTNDWWIKVCDKIALAPEFPNRKIIELYLSDGLMTGDGSSMSWGTPDTGILVDLMVFKLHWDPSYVRKMLLPMLSTIYLREKARNNTGYALLCDQYEFHSIKCIKTRYGHQSFVIRWRKPKSTSGYSHSHSEPEESIVVLEEEEEVVEEEESVDPLDGLNEPQVQNDNGDCFLLTDECIGLVQSAFPDETEHFLHEKKLRESKKKNVSEEEIATPRATTMGVQRSITDFYRSAKKAAAGQSIETGGSSKASAEKKRQATSTSSSNLTKSVRRRLLFG
;
A
#
# COMPACT_ATOMS: atom_id res chain seq x y z
N MET A 1 7.52 -6.27 -6.80
CA MET A 1 6.49 -6.71 -7.74
C MET A 1 6.24 -5.54 -8.67
N GLY A 2 6.22 -5.81 -9.97
CA GLY A 2 6.21 -4.79 -11.02
C GLY A 2 7.57 -4.12 -11.27
N VAL A 3 7.53 -2.81 -11.54
CA VAL A 3 8.68 -1.98 -11.92
C VAL A 3 9.84 -2.04 -10.91
N GLY A 4 11.04 -2.28 -11.45
CA GLY A 4 12.27 -2.39 -10.67
C GLY A 4 12.78 -1.06 -10.08
N GLY A 5 13.92 -1.14 -9.39
CA GLY A 5 14.70 0.04 -8.99
C GLY A 5 14.04 0.97 -7.98
N ASN A 6 13.18 0.44 -7.08
CA ASN A 6 12.43 1.19 -6.08
C ASN A 6 11.43 2.20 -6.66
N PHE A 7 10.70 1.83 -7.72
CA PHE A 7 9.70 2.69 -8.34
C PHE A 7 8.64 3.25 -7.37
N TRP A 8 8.21 2.49 -6.35
CA TRP A 8 7.33 2.99 -5.29
C TRP A 8 7.92 4.17 -4.50
N ASP A 9 9.25 4.28 -4.36
CA ASP A 9 9.89 5.41 -3.66
C ASP A 9 9.83 6.71 -4.48
N LEU A 10 9.81 6.60 -5.82
CA LEU A 10 9.55 7.74 -6.72
C LEU A 10 8.11 8.24 -6.59
N LEU A 11 7.15 7.32 -6.43
CA LEU A 11 5.73 7.68 -6.32
C LEU A 11 5.35 8.16 -4.91
N ARG A 12 6.03 7.68 -3.86
CA ARG A 12 5.69 7.92 -2.44
C ARG A 12 5.40 9.39 -2.07
N PRO A 13 6.13 10.42 -2.59
CA PRO A 13 5.82 11.82 -2.29
C PRO A 13 4.46 12.31 -2.80
N TYR A 14 3.83 11.56 -3.71
CA TYR A 14 2.53 11.87 -4.33
C TYR A 14 1.40 10.96 -3.80
N ALA A 15 1.70 10.10 -2.83
CA ALA A 15 0.71 9.31 -2.11
C ALA A 15 -0.16 10.21 -1.23
N GLN A 16 -1.48 10.09 -1.35
CA GLN A 16 -2.42 10.69 -0.42
C GLN A 16 -2.68 9.74 0.74
N GLN A 17 -2.55 10.27 1.94
CA GLN A 17 -2.95 9.59 3.17
C GLN A 17 -4.46 9.77 3.33
N GLN A 18 -5.23 8.79 2.88
CA GLN A 18 -6.69 8.85 2.88
C GLN A 18 -7.25 8.25 4.17
N GLY A 19 -8.23 8.93 4.77
CA GLY A 19 -8.91 8.43 5.96
C GLY A 19 -9.69 7.15 5.69
N PHE A 20 -9.99 6.41 6.75
CA PHE A 20 -10.74 5.15 6.73
C PHE A 20 -12.06 5.22 5.94
N ASP A 21 -12.74 6.37 6.02
CA ASP A 21 -14.01 6.65 5.37
C ASP A 21 -13.91 6.70 3.82
N PHE A 22 -12.69 6.78 3.28
CA PHE A 22 -12.44 6.89 1.83
C PHE A 22 -13.03 5.73 1.02
N LEU A 23 -13.14 4.53 1.60
CA LEU A 23 -13.67 3.35 0.91
C LEU A 23 -15.18 3.16 1.04
N ARG A 24 -15.86 3.98 1.87
CA ARG A 24 -17.31 3.85 2.08
C ARG A 24 -18.07 4.03 0.78
N ASN A 25 -18.95 3.09 0.49
CA ASN A 25 -19.79 3.02 -0.71
C ASN A 25 -19.04 2.98 -2.05
N LYS A 26 -17.71 2.76 -2.05
CA LYS A 26 -16.92 2.58 -3.27
C LYS A 26 -16.84 1.12 -3.69
N ARG A 27 -16.84 0.89 -4.99
CA ARG A 27 -16.52 -0.38 -5.64
C ARG A 27 -15.01 -0.50 -5.75
N VAL A 28 -14.44 -1.64 -5.36
CA VAL A 28 -12.97 -1.77 -5.28
C VAL A 28 -12.53 -3.11 -5.85
N ALA A 29 -11.65 -3.09 -6.86
CA ALA A 29 -11.05 -4.32 -7.37
C ALA A 29 -9.94 -4.81 -6.42
N VAL A 30 -9.89 -6.11 -6.14
CA VAL A 30 -8.89 -6.73 -5.26
C VAL A 30 -8.16 -7.83 -6.01
N ASP A 31 -6.83 -7.76 -6.04
CA ASP A 31 -5.99 -8.86 -6.52
C ASP A 31 -5.98 -10.02 -5.50
N LEU A 32 -6.74 -11.07 -5.81
CA LEU A 32 -6.83 -12.26 -4.94
C LEU A 32 -5.53 -13.09 -4.99
N SER A 33 -4.88 -13.13 -6.16
CA SER A 33 -3.63 -13.88 -6.38
C SER A 33 -2.54 -13.37 -5.43
N PHE A 34 -2.39 -12.03 -5.34
CA PHE A 34 -1.45 -11.41 -4.41
C PHE A 34 -1.82 -11.65 -2.95
N TRP A 35 -3.09 -11.50 -2.57
CA TRP A 35 -3.53 -11.76 -1.18
C TRP A 35 -3.17 -13.18 -0.72
N ILE A 36 -3.46 -14.21 -1.52
CA ILE A 36 -3.13 -15.60 -1.18
C ILE A 36 -1.63 -15.79 -0.93
N VAL A 37 -0.77 -15.21 -1.79
CA VAL A 37 0.70 -15.25 -1.60
C VAL A 37 1.13 -14.49 -0.34
N GLN A 38 0.53 -13.34 -0.03
CA GLN A 38 0.80 -12.56 1.18
C GLN A 38 0.41 -13.34 2.45
N HIS A 39 -0.73 -14.05 2.42
CA HIS A 39 -1.25 -14.85 3.54
C HIS A 39 -0.34 -16.04 3.85
N GLU A 40 0.04 -16.79 2.81
CA GLU A 40 0.90 -17.97 2.91
C GLU A 40 2.37 -17.65 3.25
N THR A 41 2.83 -16.43 3.00
CA THR A 41 4.16 -15.96 3.41
C THR A 41 4.18 -15.41 4.84
N ALA A 42 3.12 -14.73 5.27
CA ALA A 42 3.05 -14.11 6.60
C ALA A 42 2.81 -15.10 7.75
N VAL A 43 1.98 -16.14 7.56
CA VAL A 43 1.43 -16.98 8.66
C VAL A 43 1.86 -18.45 8.54
N LYS A 44 2.92 -18.73 7.76
CA LYS A 44 3.29 -20.09 7.38
C LYS A 44 3.62 -20.96 8.59
N GLY A 45 2.81 -22.01 8.81
CA GLY A 45 3.01 -22.99 9.87
C GLY A 45 2.44 -22.61 11.24
N PHE A 46 1.83 -21.43 11.39
CA PHE A 46 1.14 -21.02 12.62
C PHE A 46 -0.35 -21.38 12.62
N VAL A 47 -1.01 -21.32 11.46
CA VAL A 47 -2.46 -21.56 11.34
C VAL A 47 -2.79 -22.45 10.15
N LEU A 48 -3.88 -23.23 10.27
CA LEU A 48 -4.44 -24.06 9.22
C LEU A 48 -5.01 -23.19 8.09
N LYS A 49 -4.57 -23.43 6.85
CA LYS A 49 -5.04 -22.75 5.61
C LYS A 49 -5.15 -21.21 5.75
N PRO A 50 -4.02 -20.50 5.96
CA PRO A 50 -4.05 -19.06 6.22
C PRO A 50 -4.66 -18.26 5.06
N HIS A 51 -4.52 -18.72 3.80
CA HIS A 51 -5.20 -18.13 2.64
C HIS A 51 -6.72 -18.02 2.81
N LEU A 52 -7.37 -19.07 3.35
CA LEU A 52 -8.82 -19.11 3.50
C LEU A 52 -9.28 -18.25 4.69
N ARG A 53 -8.61 -18.40 5.85
CA ARG A 53 -8.87 -17.61 7.08
C ARG A 53 -8.72 -16.11 6.83
N LEU A 54 -7.60 -15.68 6.22
CA LEU A 54 -7.35 -14.26 5.97
C LEU A 54 -8.19 -13.70 4.83
N THR A 55 -8.57 -14.49 3.82
CA THR A 55 -9.54 -14.06 2.80
C THR A 55 -10.91 -13.81 3.42
N PHE A 56 -11.40 -14.70 4.30
CA PHE A 56 -12.64 -14.52 5.06
C PHE A 56 -12.62 -13.21 5.87
N PHE A 57 -11.62 -13.04 6.74
CA PHE A 57 -11.54 -11.87 7.62
C PHE A 57 -11.31 -10.55 6.89
N ARG A 58 -10.47 -10.52 5.86
CA ARG A 58 -10.25 -9.30 5.07
C ARG A 58 -11.49 -8.93 4.25
N THR A 59 -12.23 -9.90 3.73
CA THR A 59 -13.46 -9.63 2.96
C THR A 59 -14.54 -9.03 3.84
N ILE A 60 -14.77 -9.61 5.03
CA ILE A 60 -15.74 -9.07 6.00
C ILE A 60 -15.32 -7.66 6.42
N ASN A 61 -14.04 -7.44 6.79
CA ASN A 61 -13.54 -6.10 7.13
C ASN A 61 -13.71 -5.08 5.99
N LEU A 62 -13.44 -5.48 4.74
CA LEU A 62 -13.60 -4.61 3.56
C LEU A 62 -15.07 -4.25 3.30
N PHE A 63 -15.99 -5.18 3.54
CA PHE A 63 -17.41 -4.97 3.34
C PHE A 63 -18.09 -4.20 4.48
N SER A 64 -17.92 -4.63 5.74
CA SER A 64 -18.60 -4.04 6.91
C SER A 64 -17.82 -2.85 7.47
N LYS A 65 -16.62 -3.10 8.01
CA LYS A 65 -15.79 -2.09 8.68
C LYS A 65 -15.54 -0.89 7.77
N PHE A 66 -14.98 -1.12 6.58
CA PHE A 66 -14.64 -0.07 5.62
C PHE A 66 -15.81 0.37 4.73
N GLY A 67 -16.94 -0.34 4.77
CA GLY A 67 -18.14 0.00 4.01
C GLY A 67 -17.98 -0.08 2.49
N ALA A 68 -17.01 -0.84 1.98
CA ALA A 68 -16.74 -0.96 0.53
C ALA A 68 -17.64 -2.01 -0.15
N TYR A 69 -17.51 -2.09 -1.48
CA TYR A 69 -18.10 -3.10 -2.35
C TYR A 69 -16.96 -3.80 -3.13
N PRO A 70 -16.34 -4.85 -2.57
CA PRO A 70 -15.21 -5.51 -3.20
C PRO A 70 -15.62 -6.31 -4.45
N VAL A 71 -14.75 -6.32 -5.45
CA VAL A 71 -14.78 -7.22 -6.61
C VAL A 71 -13.43 -7.93 -6.64
N PHE A 72 -13.40 -9.25 -6.50
CA PHE A 72 -12.13 -9.99 -6.51
C PHE A 72 -11.73 -10.34 -7.93
N VAL A 73 -10.45 -10.24 -8.23
CA VAL A 73 -9.86 -10.59 -9.52
C VAL A 73 -8.84 -11.70 -9.33
N VAL A 74 -9.00 -12.75 -10.13
CA VAL A 74 -8.15 -13.95 -10.14
C VAL A 74 -7.30 -13.96 -11.40
N ASP A 75 -6.02 -14.34 -11.26
CA ASP A 75 -5.10 -14.51 -12.39
C ASP A 75 -5.68 -15.41 -13.49
N GLY A 76 -5.30 -15.08 -14.73
CA GLY A 76 -5.45 -15.91 -15.93
C GLY A 76 -4.17 -16.64 -16.32
N THR A 77 -4.09 -17.11 -17.56
CA THR A 77 -2.87 -17.75 -18.06
C THR A 77 -1.77 -16.70 -18.22
N PRO A 78 -0.65 -16.80 -17.49
CA PRO A 78 0.41 -15.79 -17.57
C PRO A 78 1.02 -15.75 -18.96
N SER A 79 1.47 -14.57 -19.40
CA SER A 79 2.12 -14.45 -20.71
C SER A 79 3.39 -15.32 -20.78
N PRO A 80 3.81 -15.77 -21.99
CA PRO A 80 5.08 -16.49 -22.16
C PRO A 80 6.28 -15.68 -21.63
N LEU A 81 6.23 -14.35 -21.77
CA LEU A 81 7.25 -13.43 -21.26
C LEU A 81 7.31 -13.44 -19.72
N LYS A 82 6.17 -13.31 -19.01
CA LYS A 82 6.14 -13.36 -17.54
C LYS A 82 6.58 -14.73 -17.02
N SER A 83 6.22 -15.80 -17.74
CA SER A 83 6.66 -17.16 -17.42
C SER A 83 8.18 -17.31 -17.55
N GLN A 84 8.78 -16.82 -18.65
CA GLN A 84 10.23 -16.82 -18.85
C GLN A 84 10.96 -15.94 -17.84
N ALA A 85 10.41 -14.78 -17.50
CA ALA A 85 10.96 -13.86 -16.50
C ALA A 85 10.94 -14.46 -15.09
N ARG A 86 9.83 -15.09 -14.67
CA ARG A 86 9.72 -15.83 -13.41
C ARG A 86 10.77 -16.95 -13.32
N ILE A 87 10.91 -17.76 -14.39
CA ILE A 87 11.94 -18.80 -14.48
C ILE A 87 13.35 -18.21 -14.34
N SER A 88 13.66 -17.13 -15.06
CA SER A 88 14.97 -16.47 -15.01
C SER A 88 15.28 -15.87 -13.63
N ARG A 89 14.28 -15.27 -12.97
CA ARG A 89 14.37 -14.75 -11.59
C ARG A 89 14.68 -15.89 -10.61
N PHE A 90 13.99 -17.02 -10.72
CA PHE A 90 14.20 -18.22 -9.88
C PHE A 90 15.62 -18.80 -10.01
N PHE A 91 16.15 -18.88 -11.24
CA PHE A 91 17.53 -19.35 -11.46
C PHE A 91 18.57 -18.38 -10.90
N ARG A 92 18.38 -17.06 -11.08
CA ARG A 92 19.23 -16.03 -10.47
C ARG A 92 19.22 -16.09 -8.94
N SER A 93 18.05 -16.20 -8.31
CA SER A 93 17.95 -16.33 -6.84
C SER A 93 18.52 -17.65 -6.30
N SER A 94 18.57 -18.69 -7.14
CA SER A 94 19.23 -19.96 -6.85
C SER A 94 20.76 -19.96 -7.07
N GLY A 95 21.35 -18.84 -7.51
CA GLY A 95 22.78 -18.74 -7.80
C GLY A 95 23.23 -19.51 -9.05
N ILE A 96 22.32 -19.81 -9.98
CA ILE A 96 22.60 -20.52 -11.23
C ILE A 96 22.68 -19.51 -12.37
N ASP A 97 23.80 -19.49 -13.10
CA ASP A 97 23.99 -18.60 -14.24
C ASP A 97 22.95 -18.83 -15.33
N THR A 98 22.14 -17.81 -15.60
CA THR A 98 21.05 -17.85 -16.60
C THR A 98 21.54 -17.89 -18.04
N CYS A 99 22.84 -17.69 -18.29
CA CYS A 99 23.45 -17.58 -19.62
C CYS A 99 23.32 -18.84 -20.50
N ASN A 100 23.05 -20.01 -19.90
CA ASN A 100 22.95 -21.30 -20.59
C ASN A 100 21.54 -21.93 -20.55
N LEU A 101 20.51 -21.17 -20.14
CA LEU A 101 19.13 -21.66 -20.22
C LEU A 101 18.68 -21.73 -21.68
N PRO A 102 18.09 -22.86 -22.15
CA PRO A 102 17.49 -22.89 -23.46
C PRO A 102 16.38 -21.85 -23.53
N VAL A 103 16.45 -20.95 -24.52
CA VAL A 103 15.32 -20.09 -24.88
C VAL A 103 14.17 -21.02 -25.25
N ILE A 104 13.16 -21.10 -24.38
CA ILE A 104 11.99 -21.93 -24.60
C ILE A 104 11.18 -21.29 -25.72
N LYS A 105 11.51 -21.67 -26.95
CA LYS A 105 10.62 -21.46 -28.09
C LYS A 105 9.39 -22.32 -27.86
N ASP A 106 8.24 -21.64 -27.91
CA ASP A 106 6.89 -22.16 -27.74
C ASP A 106 6.51 -22.69 -26.35
N GLY A 107 5.65 -21.93 -25.69
CA GLY A 107 4.41 -22.51 -25.15
C GLY A 107 4.50 -23.49 -23.98
N VAL A 108 5.60 -23.51 -23.20
CA VAL A 108 5.55 -24.18 -21.89
C VAL A 108 4.65 -23.37 -20.96
N SER A 109 3.36 -23.69 -21.00
CA SER A 109 2.43 -23.41 -19.91
C SER A 109 2.99 -24.06 -18.66
N VAL A 110 3.67 -23.26 -17.84
CA VAL A 110 4.05 -23.67 -16.49
C VAL A 110 2.74 -23.79 -15.72
N GLU A 111 2.21 -25.01 -15.68
CA GLU A 111 1.05 -25.38 -14.88
C GLU A 111 1.26 -24.77 -13.49
N ARG A 112 0.40 -23.81 -13.10
CA ARG A 112 0.53 -23.16 -11.79
C ARG A 112 0.61 -24.25 -10.73
N ASN A 113 1.41 -24.03 -9.68
CA ASN A 113 1.51 -24.98 -8.58
C ASN A 113 0.11 -25.46 -8.19
N LYS A 114 -0.12 -26.78 -8.23
CA LYS A 114 -1.45 -27.37 -8.04
C LYS A 114 -2.05 -26.94 -6.69
N LEU A 115 -1.20 -26.84 -5.66
CA LEU A 115 -1.56 -26.30 -4.35
C LEU A 115 -2.04 -24.85 -4.41
N PHE A 116 -1.36 -23.98 -5.17
CA PHE A 116 -1.80 -22.59 -5.34
C PHE A 116 -3.13 -22.51 -6.10
N SER A 117 -3.33 -23.37 -7.11
CA SER A 117 -4.58 -23.45 -7.86
C SER A 117 -5.73 -23.98 -6.99
N GLU A 118 -5.45 -24.91 -6.08
CA GLU A 118 -6.37 -25.38 -5.05
C GLU A 118 -6.73 -24.27 -4.05
N TRP A 119 -5.75 -23.51 -3.54
CA TRP A 119 -5.98 -22.36 -2.64
C TRP A 119 -6.83 -21.28 -3.29
N VAL A 120 -6.53 -20.93 -4.56
CA VAL A 120 -7.36 -20.01 -5.35
C VAL A 120 -8.80 -20.53 -5.43
N ARG A 121 -9.00 -21.81 -5.78
CA ARG A 121 -10.35 -22.40 -5.88
C ARG A 121 -11.10 -22.36 -4.55
N GLU A 122 -10.44 -22.68 -3.43
CA GLU A 122 -11.07 -22.62 -2.09
C GLU A 122 -11.41 -21.18 -1.66
N CYS A 123 -10.59 -20.19 -2.03
CA CYS A 123 -10.92 -18.78 -1.80
C CYS A 123 -12.06 -18.28 -2.70
N VAL A 124 -12.15 -18.73 -3.96
CA VAL A 124 -13.26 -18.39 -4.85
C VAL A 124 -14.58 -18.98 -4.34
N GLU A 125 -14.57 -20.27 -3.96
CA GLU A 125 -15.71 -20.98 -3.35
C GLU A 125 -16.23 -20.23 -2.10
N LEU A 126 -15.32 -19.74 -1.24
CA LEU A 126 -15.65 -18.87 -0.10
C LEU A 126 -16.28 -17.53 -0.52
N LEU A 127 -15.73 -16.85 -1.52
CA LEU A 127 -16.19 -15.53 -1.95
C LEU A 127 -17.57 -15.58 -2.64
N GLU A 128 -17.82 -16.63 -3.42
CA GLU A 128 -19.12 -16.92 -4.02
C GLU A 128 -20.18 -17.17 -2.95
N LEU A 129 -19.87 -17.96 -1.90
CA LEU A 129 -20.76 -18.17 -0.75
C LEU A 129 -20.98 -16.92 0.11
N LEU A 130 -20.04 -15.97 0.12
CA LEU A 130 -20.20 -14.64 0.72
C LEU A 130 -21.01 -13.68 -0.17
N GLY A 131 -21.44 -14.08 -1.37
CA GLY A 131 -22.16 -13.23 -2.32
C GLY A 131 -21.29 -12.13 -2.95
N ILE A 132 -19.97 -12.29 -2.96
CA ILE A 132 -19.04 -11.29 -3.51
C ILE A 132 -18.68 -11.64 -4.97
N PRO A 133 -18.75 -10.69 -5.92
CA PRO A 133 -18.41 -10.96 -7.31
C PRO A 133 -16.91 -11.26 -7.46
N VAL A 134 -16.63 -12.38 -8.15
CA VAL A 134 -15.28 -12.82 -8.52
C VAL A 134 -15.16 -12.83 -10.04
N LEU A 135 -14.12 -12.17 -10.56
CA LEU A 135 -13.78 -12.12 -11.98
C LEU A 135 -12.47 -12.84 -12.24
N LYS A 136 -12.33 -13.42 -13.42
CA LYS A 136 -11.10 -14.10 -13.86
C LYS A 136 -10.49 -13.33 -15.02
N ALA A 137 -9.24 -12.89 -14.86
CA ALA A 137 -8.48 -12.27 -15.94
C ALA A 137 -8.11 -13.31 -17.02
N ASN A 138 -7.89 -12.86 -18.26
CA ASN A 138 -7.29 -13.70 -19.30
C ASN A 138 -5.79 -13.88 -19.08
N GLY A 139 -5.11 -12.81 -18.65
CA GLY A 139 -3.69 -12.76 -18.31
C GLY A 139 -3.46 -12.59 -16.81
N GLU A 140 -3.35 -11.35 -16.36
CA GLU A 140 -2.88 -10.97 -15.02
C GLU A 140 -3.95 -10.17 -14.27
N ALA A 141 -4.10 -10.40 -12.95
CA ALA A 141 -5.15 -9.79 -12.16
C ALA A 141 -5.03 -8.26 -12.11
N GLU A 142 -3.80 -7.74 -11.96
CA GLU A 142 -3.48 -6.31 -11.95
C GLU A 142 -3.93 -5.59 -13.25
N ALA A 143 -3.85 -6.27 -14.40
CA ALA A 143 -4.28 -5.72 -15.69
C ALA A 143 -5.80 -5.56 -15.77
N LEU A 144 -6.56 -6.56 -15.28
CA LEU A 144 -8.02 -6.48 -15.23
C LEU A 144 -8.49 -5.49 -14.16
N CYS A 145 -7.85 -5.44 -12.98
CA CYS A 145 -8.11 -4.40 -11.97
C CYS A 145 -7.97 -3.00 -12.58
N ALA A 146 -6.86 -2.74 -13.28
CA ALA A 146 -6.61 -1.46 -13.96
C ALA A 146 -7.65 -1.15 -15.06
N GLN A 147 -8.06 -2.15 -15.84
CA GLN A 147 -9.11 -1.98 -16.85
C GLN A 147 -10.46 -1.60 -16.21
N LEU A 148 -10.89 -2.31 -15.17
CA LEU A 148 -12.14 -2.00 -14.45
C LEU A 148 -12.12 -0.59 -13.85
N ASN A 149 -10.96 -0.12 -13.39
CA ASN A 149 -10.84 1.21 -12.80
C ASN A 149 -10.81 2.33 -13.84
N SER A 150 -10.05 2.17 -14.92
CA SER A 150 -10.02 3.12 -16.04
C SER A 150 -11.37 3.25 -16.77
N GLN A 151 -12.15 2.15 -16.82
CA GLN A 151 -13.51 2.14 -17.39
C GLN A 151 -14.61 2.60 -16.41
N GLY A 152 -14.28 2.88 -15.14
CA GLY A 152 -15.24 3.36 -14.13
C GLY A 152 -16.18 2.27 -13.55
N PHE A 153 -15.86 0.99 -13.75
CA PHE A 153 -16.55 -0.13 -13.10
C PHE A 153 -16.16 -0.27 -11.62
N VAL A 154 -14.93 0.09 -11.26
CA VAL A 154 -14.49 0.22 -9.86
C VAL A 154 -13.83 1.57 -9.63
N ASP A 155 -13.91 2.08 -8.40
CA ASP A 155 -13.42 3.41 -8.04
C ASP A 155 -11.94 3.38 -7.61
N ALA A 156 -11.43 2.22 -7.18
CA ALA A 156 -10.02 1.97 -6.85
C ALA A 156 -9.59 0.50 -7.05
N CYS A 157 -8.28 0.26 -7.16
CA CYS A 157 -7.64 -1.05 -7.16
C CYS A 157 -6.83 -1.27 -5.87
N ILE A 158 -7.04 -2.37 -5.15
CA ILE A 158 -6.17 -2.80 -4.04
C ILE A 158 -5.12 -3.76 -4.60
N THR A 159 -3.90 -3.26 -4.81
CA THR A 159 -2.72 -4.05 -5.17
C THR A 159 -1.41 -3.31 -4.87
N PRO A 160 -0.38 -3.99 -4.35
CA PRO A 160 0.97 -3.43 -4.23
C PRO A 160 1.82 -3.62 -5.50
N ASP A 161 1.28 -4.22 -6.56
CA ASP A 161 1.97 -4.27 -7.84
C ASP A 161 1.82 -2.93 -8.58
N SER A 162 2.95 -2.28 -8.87
CA SER A 162 2.99 -1.01 -9.59
C SER A 162 2.54 -1.14 -11.05
N ASP A 163 2.55 -2.35 -11.61
CA ASP A 163 2.19 -2.58 -13.02
C ASP A 163 0.72 -2.24 -13.29
N ALA A 164 -0.14 -2.16 -12.26
CA ALA A 164 -1.48 -1.59 -12.35
C ALA A 164 -1.49 -0.20 -13.01
N PHE A 165 -0.51 0.67 -12.74
CA PHE A 165 -0.40 1.99 -13.41
C PHE A 165 0.01 1.89 -14.89
N LEU A 166 0.78 0.86 -15.26
CA LEU A 166 1.19 0.61 -16.65
C LEU A 166 0.00 0.14 -17.48
N PHE A 167 -0.85 -0.71 -16.89
CA PHE A 167 -2.15 -1.11 -17.42
C PHE A 167 -3.23 0.00 -17.36
N GLY A 168 -2.95 1.15 -16.76
CA GLY A 168 -3.81 2.33 -16.79
C GLY A 168 -4.74 2.54 -15.59
N ALA A 169 -4.45 1.94 -14.43
CA ALA A 169 -5.19 2.23 -13.20
C ALA A 169 -5.08 3.72 -12.83
N MET A 170 -6.22 4.32 -12.44
CA MET A 170 -6.34 5.74 -12.08
C MET A 170 -6.23 5.96 -10.56
N CYS A 171 -6.62 4.98 -9.75
CA CYS A 171 -6.51 4.98 -8.30
C CYS A 171 -6.05 3.61 -7.78
N VAL A 172 -4.87 3.56 -7.15
CA VAL A 172 -4.29 2.34 -6.56
C VAL A 172 -4.10 2.52 -5.05
N ILE A 173 -4.55 1.54 -4.28
CA ILE A 173 -4.35 1.43 -2.83
C ILE A 173 -3.34 0.30 -2.61
N LYS A 174 -2.18 0.64 -2.08
CA LYS A 174 -1.02 -0.26 -2.07
C LYS A 174 -1.13 -1.38 -1.03
N ASP A 175 -1.68 -1.09 0.15
CA ASP A 175 -1.91 -2.06 1.22
C ASP A 175 -3.10 -1.63 2.09
N ILE A 176 -3.74 -2.58 2.76
CA ILE A 176 -4.84 -2.34 3.71
C ILE A 176 -4.57 -3.09 5.00
N LYS A 177 -4.46 -2.34 6.10
CA LYS A 177 -4.28 -2.85 7.46
C LYS A 177 -5.56 -2.57 8.26
N PRO A 178 -6.48 -3.54 8.43
CA PRO A 178 -7.76 -3.29 9.12
C PRO A 178 -7.64 -2.87 10.59
N ASN A 179 -6.54 -3.21 11.26
CA ASN A 179 -6.31 -2.93 12.69
C ASN A 179 -5.18 -1.91 12.89
N SER A 180 -5.19 -0.85 12.09
CA SER A 180 -4.22 0.23 12.20
C SER A 180 -4.93 1.58 12.37
N ARG A 181 -4.25 2.50 13.05
CA ARG A 181 -4.60 3.93 13.04
C ARG A 181 -3.97 4.65 11.82
N GLU A 182 -3.14 3.94 11.07
CA GLU A 182 -2.52 4.47 9.85
C GLU A 182 -3.57 4.66 8.75
N PRO A 183 -3.62 5.82 8.09
CA PRO A 183 -4.46 6.05 6.92
C PRO A 183 -4.03 5.19 5.72
N PHE A 184 -4.90 5.08 4.72
CA PHE A 184 -4.58 4.36 3.48
C PHE A 184 -3.55 5.11 2.64
N GLU A 185 -2.57 4.38 2.12
CA GLU A 185 -1.60 4.87 1.15
C GLU A 185 -2.22 4.81 -0.27
N CYS A 186 -2.98 5.84 -0.63
CA CYS A 186 -3.70 5.93 -1.90
C CYS A 186 -2.92 6.74 -2.94
N TYR A 187 -2.79 6.18 -4.15
CA TYR A 187 -2.07 6.77 -5.26
C TYR A 187 -3.05 7.08 -6.40
N HIS A 188 -3.19 8.36 -6.75
CA HIS A 188 -4.00 8.81 -7.87
C HIS A 188 -3.11 9.23 -9.05
N MET A 189 -3.45 8.76 -10.25
CA MET A 189 -2.69 9.06 -11.46
C MET A 189 -2.61 10.57 -11.74
N SER A 190 -3.68 11.32 -11.45
CA SER A 190 -3.71 12.78 -11.56
C SER A 190 -2.64 13.49 -10.73
N HIS A 191 -2.31 12.99 -9.53
CA HIS A 191 -1.28 13.58 -8.68
C HIS A 191 0.14 13.21 -9.15
N ILE A 192 0.31 11.99 -9.67
CA ILE A 192 1.55 11.54 -10.32
C ILE A 192 1.82 12.41 -11.56
N GLU A 193 0.80 12.68 -12.37
CA GLU A 193 0.87 13.57 -13.53
C GLU A 193 1.21 15.01 -13.12
N SER A 194 0.46 15.60 -12.18
CA SER A 194 0.70 16.99 -11.74
C SER A 194 2.06 17.18 -11.07
N GLY A 195 2.56 16.15 -10.40
CA GLY A 195 3.75 16.20 -9.56
C GLY A 195 5.06 15.81 -10.25
N LEU A 196 5.02 14.82 -11.16
CA LEU A 196 6.20 14.34 -11.87
C LEU A 196 6.23 14.69 -13.36
N GLY A 197 5.09 15.08 -13.96
CA GLY A 197 4.90 15.22 -15.41
C GLY A 197 4.75 13.88 -16.14
N LEU A 198 4.51 12.79 -15.41
CA LEU A 198 4.53 11.43 -15.96
C LEU A 198 3.11 10.89 -16.15
N LYS A 199 2.83 10.44 -17.38
CA LYS A 199 1.60 9.79 -17.81
C LYS A 199 1.82 8.30 -18.14
N ARG A 200 0.79 7.54 -18.52
CA ARG A 200 0.86 6.08 -18.75
C ARG A 200 2.05 5.67 -19.65
N LYS A 201 2.24 6.29 -20.83
CA LYS A 201 3.37 5.94 -21.72
C LYS A 201 4.74 6.32 -21.11
N HIS A 202 4.81 7.37 -20.29
CA HIS A 202 6.03 7.73 -19.54
C HIS A 202 6.37 6.67 -18.48
N LEU A 203 5.38 6.12 -17.77
CA LEU A 203 5.61 5.06 -16.79
C LEU A 203 6.05 3.74 -17.46
N ILE A 204 5.47 3.40 -18.61
CA ILE A 204 5.90 2.25 -19.45
C ILE A 204 7.34 2.46 -19.94
N ALA A 205 7.71 3.68 -20.36
CA ALA A 205 9.08 4.00 -20.75
C ALA A 205 10.07 3.82 -19.58
N ILE A 206 9.70 4.20 -18.36
CA ILE A 206 10.52 3.94 -17.15
C ILE A 206 10.63 2.43 -16.88
N SER A 207 9.54 1.66 -17.00
CA SER A 207 9.55 0.22 -16.72
C SER A 207 10.37 -0.60 -17.72
N LEU A 208 10.49 -0.14 -18.97
CA LEU A 208 11.41 -0.72 -19.96
C LEU A 208 12.88 -0.39 -19.67
N LEU A 209 13.16 0.84 -19.21
CA LEU A 209 14.53 1.29 -18.93
C LEU A 209 15.12 0.65 -17.66
N VAL A 210 14.30 0.49 -16.62
CA VAL A 210 14.73 0.00 -15.29
C VAL A 210 14.53 -1.51 -15.13
N GLY A 211 13.61 -2.10 -15.91
CA GLY A 211 13.17 -3.48 -15.77
C GLY A 211 11.82 -3.61 -15.06
N ASN A 212 11.11 -4.69 -15.36
CA ASN A 212 9.73 -4.97 -14.98
C ASN A 212 9.49 -6.48 -14.81
N ASP A 213 8.23 -6.92 -14.75
CA ASP A 213 7.84 -8.32 -14.54
C ASP A 213 7.97 -9.23 -15.76
N TYR A 214 8.16 -8.68 -16.95
CA TYR A 214 8.43 -9.40 -18.21
C TYR A 214 9.91 -9.36 -18.62
N ASP A 215 10.62 -8.28 -18.29
CA ASP A 215 12.06 -8.17 -18.45
C ASP A 215 12.74 -7.66 -17.18
N SER A 216 13.42 -8.56 -16.47
CA SER A 216 14.24 -8.23 -15.30
C SER A 216 15.66 -7.72 -15.63
N GLY A 217 16.01 -7.63 -16.92
CA GLY A 217 17.28 -7.10 -17.40
C GLY A 217 17.28 -5.58 -17.48
N GLY A 218 16.27 -5.00 -18.14
CA GLY A 218 16.22 -3.56 -18.42
C GLY A 218 17.48 -3.09 -19.16
N VAL A 219 17.81 -1.80 -19.04
CA VAL A 219 19.05 -1.25 -19.60
C VAL A 219 20.14 -1.16 -18.53
N LEU A 220 21.22 -1.92 -18.72
CA LEU A 220 22.27 -2.09 -17.71
C LEU A 220 22.88 -0.77 -17.20
N GLY A 221 22.67 -0.50 -15.92
CA GLY A 221 23.16 0.71 -15.24
C GLY A 221 22.32 1.96 -15.47
N ILE A 222 21.10 1.82 -16.00
CA ILE A 222 20.02 2.80 -15.88
C ILE A 222 19.15 2.37 -14.69
N GLY A 223 18.85 3.33 -13.81
CA GLY A 223 17.94 3.15 -12.66
C GLY A 223 16.91 4.29 -12.68
N VAL A 224 15.96 4.27 -11.74
CA VAL A 224 14.78 5.16 -11.76
C VAL A 224 15.15 6.64 -11.95
N ASP A 225 16.13 7.20 -11.24
CA ASP A 225 16.54 8.60 -11.41
C ASP A 225 17.02 8.95 -12.83
N LYS A 226 17.73 8.02 -13.47
CA LYS A 226 18.22 8.20 -14.85
C LYS A 226 17.09 8.02 -15.85
N ALA A 227 16.23 7.01 -15.64
CA ALA A 227 15.04 6.79 -16.46
C ALA A 227 14.09 8.00 -16.43
N LEU A 228 13.83 8.54 -15.24
CA LEU A 228 13.06 9.77 -15.02
C LEU A 228 13.65 10.95 -15.79
N ARG A 229 14.97 11.12 -15.75
CA ARG A 229 15.66 12.20 -16.49
C ARG A 229 15.57 12.02 -18.02
N ILE A 230 15.58 10.78 -18.52
CA ILE A 230 15.43 10.50 -19.97
C ILE A 230 14.00 10.76 -20.42
N VAL A 231 13.03 10.22 -19.68
CA VAL A 231 11.61 10.22 -20.07
C VAL A 231 11.01 11.63 -20.05
N ARG A 232 11.49 12.52 -19.17
CA ARG A 232 11.07 13.93 -19.10
C ARG A 232 11.48 14.79 -20.30
N GLU A 233 12.46 14.36 -21.11
CA GLU A 233 12.87 15.10 -22.31
C GLU A 233 11.89 14.91 -23.48
N PHE A 234 10.94 13.98 -23.36
CA PHE A 234 9.99 13.62 -24.40
C PHE A 234 8.55 13.91 -23.97
N SER A 235 7.69 14.18 -24.94
CA SER A 235 6.24 14.16 -24.72
C SER A 235 5.70 12.74 -24.72
N GLU A 236 4.54 12.55 -24.09
CA GLU A 236 3.89 11.24 -23.92
C GLU A 236 3.81 10.44 -25.22
N ASP A 237 3.37 11.08 -26.30
CA ASP A 237 3.17 10.41 -27.59
C ASP A 237 4.47 10.07 -28.31
N GLN A 238 5.56 10.76 -27.99
CA GLN A 238 6.87 10.56 -28.61
C GLN A 238 7.77 9.61 -27.81
N VAL A 239 7.58 9.46 -26.49
CA VAL A 239 8.56 8.78 -25.62
C VAL A 239 8.92 7.36 -26.08
N LEU A 240 7.94 6.57 -26.54
CA LEU A 240 8.15 5.18 -26.97
C LEU A 240 8.83 5.12 -28.35
N GLU A 241 8.47 6.02 -29.27
CA GLU A 241 9.11 6.15 -30.58
C GLU A 241 10.57 6.61 -30.43
N ARG A 242 10.82 7.60 -29.56
CA ARG A 242 12.17 8.12 -29.29
C ARG A 242 13.08 7.10 -28.60
N LEU A 243 12.53 6.29 -27.69
CA LEU A 243 13.29 5.17 -27.12
C LEU A 243 13.60 4.09 -28.17
N GLN A 244 12.73 3.91 -29.17
CA GLN A 244 12.98 3.06 -30.33
C GLN A 244 14.05 3.64 -31.26
N ASP A 245 14.03 4.94 -31.55
CA ASP A 245 15.10 5.63 -32.30
C ASP A 245 16.47 5.40 -31.62
N ILE A 246 16.55 5.66 -30.31
CA ILE A 246 17.77 5.47 -29.52
C ILE A 246 18.21 3.99 -29.52
N GLY A 247 17.28 3.04 -29.35
CA GLY A 247 17.57 1.60 -29.42
C GLY A 247 18.14 1.16 -30.77
N ASN A 248 17.66 1.78 -31.86
CA ASN A 248 18.18 1.59 -33.22
C ASN A 248 19.52 2.32 -33.48
N GLY A 249 20.08 3.03 -32.49
CA GLY A 249 21.31 3.82 -32.63
C GLY A 249 21.14 5.20 -33.28
N LEU A 250 19.91 5.65 -33.52
CA LEU A 250 19.62 7.01 -34.00
C LEU A 250 19.76 7.98 -32.81
N GLN A 251 20.81 8.81 -32.82
CA GLN A 251 21.04 9.82 -31.78
C GLN A 251 20.03 10.98 -31.95
N PRO A 252 19.12 11.25 -30.99
CA PRO A 252 18.24 12.40 -31.06
C PRO A 252 19.04 13.70 -31.00
N ALA A 253 18.56 14.75 -31.67
CA ALA A 253 19.06 16.11 -31.45
C ALA A 253 18.91 16.46 -29.96
N VAL A 254 19.99 16.97 -29.36
CA VAL A 254 20.06 17.25 -27.92
C VAL A 254 18.91 18.19 -27.50
N PRO A 255 18.12 17.84 -26.46
CA PRO A 255 17.11 18.75 -25.90
C PRO A 255 17.73 20.09 -25.49
N GLY A 256 17.21 21.19 -26.04
CA GLY A 256 17.74 22.54 -25.80
C GLY A 256 18.99 22.91 -26.62
N GLY A 257 19.44 22.06 -27.54
CA GLY A 257 20.46 22.42 -28.53
C GLY A 257 19.93 23.46 -29.52
N ILE A 258 20.56 24.64 -29.58
CA ILE A 258 20.42 25.54 -30.73
C ILE A 258 20.78 24.74 -31.99
N LYS A 259 20.00 24.90 -33.05
CA LYS A 259 20.26 24.27 -34.35
C LYS A 259 21.74 24.43 -34.70
N SER A 260 22.39 23.35 -35.10
CA SER A 260 23.70 23.39 -35.76
C SER A 260 23.54 23.98 -37.17
N GLY A 261 23.26 25.28 -37.23
CA GLY A 261 23.76 26.16 -38.28
C GLY A 261 25.25 26.42 -38.07
N ASP A 262 25.88 27.04 -39.07
CA ASP A 262 27.33 27.16 -39.26
C ASP A 262 28.07 28.01 -38.18
N ASP A 263 27.32 28.64 -37.27
CA ASP A 263 27.80 29.67 -36.33
C ASP A 263 28.78 29.15 -35.25
N GLY A 264 29.01 27.84 -35.17
CA GLY A 264 29.78 27.18 -34.11
C GLY A 264 31.31 27.38 -34.18
N GLU A 265 31.87 27.66 -35.36
CA GLU A 265 33.33 27.89 -35.50
C GLU A 265 33.73 29.34 -35.19
N GLU A 266 32.94 30.35 -35.60
CA GLU A 266 33.23 31.75 -35.28
C GLU A 266 33.17 32.03 -33.77
N PHE A 267 32.15 31.51 -33.08
CA PHE A 267 31.95 31.74 -31.63
C PHE A 267 33.09 31.15 -30.76
N ARG A 268 33.77 30.10 -31.26
CA ARG A 268 34.96 29.52 -30.62
C ARG A 268 36.22 30.40 -30.74
N SER A 269 36.23 31.38 -31.64
CA SER A 269 37.37 32.28 -31.83
C SER A 269 37.40 33.39 -30.76
N GLU A 270 36.25 34.02 -30.46
CA GLU A 270 36.15 35.12 -29.51
C GLU A 270 36.37 34.69 -28.04
N MET A 271 35.83 33.53 -27.65
CA MET A 271 35.90 33.05 -26.25
C MET A 271 37.32 32.68 -25.75
N LYS A 272 38.34 32.70 -26.61
CA LYS A 272 39.73 32.43 -26.19
C LYS A 272 40.32 33.54 -25.31
N LYS A 273 39.76 34.76 -25.33
CA LYS A 273 40.18 35.88 -24.46
C LYS A 273 39.51 35.79 -23.08
N ARG A 274 40.00 34.89 -22.23
CA ARG A 274 39.56 34.79 -20.82
C ARG A 274 39.71 36.13 -20.11
N SER A 275 38.63 36.68 -19.56
CA SER A 275 38.71 37.83 -18.66
C SER A 275 39.61 37.47 -17.46
N PRO A 276 40.63 38.29 -17.13
CA PRO A 276 41.50 38.01 -16.00
C PRO A 276 40.73 38.17 -14.69
N HIS A 277 40.87 37.20 -13.79
CA HIS A 277 40.29 37.21 -12.46
C HIS A 277 41.38 37.04 -11.40
N CYS A 278 41.24 37.70 -10.26
CA CYS A 278 42.28 37.72 -9.23
C CYS A 278 42.29 36.40 -8.45
N SER A 279 43.45 35.77 -8.32
CA SER A 279 43.58 34.48 -7.63
C SER A 279 43.35 34.55 -6.11
N ARG A 280 43.32 35.75 -5.51
CA ARG A 280 42.94 35.94 -4.09
C ARG A 280 41.43 36.14 -3.90
N CYS A 281 40.83 37.18 -4.47
CA CYS A 281 39.41 37.51 -4.25
C CYS A 281 38.43 36.92 -5.29
N GLY A 282 38.89 36.58 -6.49
CA GLY A 282 38.03 36.08 -7.57
C GLY A 282 37.35 37.15 -8.42
N HIS A 283 37.52 38.44 -8.11
CA HIS A 283 36.98 39.56 -8.89
C HIS A 283 37.79 39.85 -10.18
N LEU A 284 37.19 40.58 -11.11
CA LEU A 284 37.79 41.01 -12.37
C LEU A 284 39.10 41.81 -12.15
N GLY A 285 40.09 41.55 -12.99
CA GLY A 285 41.46 42.05 -12.84
C GLY A 285 42.44 40.96 -12.39
N SER A 286 43.75 41.24 -12.45
CA SER A 286 44.78 40.32 -11.98
C SER A 286 45.20 40.60 -10.54
N LYS A 287 45.85 39.64 -9.87
CA LYS A 287 46.47 39.88 -8.55
C LYS A 287 47.47 41.04 -8.57
N ARG A 288 48.11 41.34 -9.72
CA ARG A 288 49.05 42.46 -9.87
C ARG A 288 48.34 43.81 -10.04
N THR A 289 47.14 43.85 -10.63
CA THR A 289 46.37 45.10 -10.76
C THR A 289 45.74 45.47 -9.43
N HIS A 290 45.12 44.52 -8.71
CA HIS A 290 44.57 44.76 -7.36
C HIS A 290 45.62 45.04 -6.26
N PHE A 291 46.91 44.95 -6.59
CA PHE A 291 48.02 45.39 -5.73
C PHE A 291 48.53 46.80 -6.06
N LYS A 292 48.10 47.37 -7.20
CA LYS A 292 48.47 48.73 -7.68
C LYS A 292 47.31 49.72 -7.57
N SER A 293 46.09 49.24 -7.82
CA SER A 293 44.83 49.93 -7.55
C SER A 293 44.02 49.09 -6.58
N SER A 294 43.35 49.69 -5.61
CA SER A 294 42.48 48.96 -4.67
C SER A 294 41.39 48.19 -5.42
N CYS A 295 40.95 47.06 -4.86
CA CYS A 295 39.91 46.25 -5.49
C CYS A 295 38.53 46.79 -5.10
N GLU A 296 37.80 47.34 -6.07
CA GLU A 296 36.48 47.97 -5.93
C GLU A 296 35.47 47.11 -5.15
N HIS A 297 35.53 45.78 -5.33
CA HIS A 297 34.65 44.81 -4.67
C HIS A 297 35.21 44.20 -3.37
N CYS A 298 36.39 44.63 -2.90
CA CYS A 298 36.96 44.16 -1.62
C CYS A 298 37.10 45.26 -0.57
N GLY A 299 36.89 46.54 -0.91
CA GLY A 299 36.94 47.66 0.05
C GLY A 299 38.26 47.74 0.84
N CYS A 300 39.37 47.31 0.24
CA CYS A 300 40.69 47.24 0.88
C CYS A 300 41.68 48.15 0.16
N ASP A 301 42.28 49.10 0.90
CA ASP A 301 43.24 50.07 0.35
C ASP A 301 44.57 49.42 -0.06
N SER A 302 44.90 48.24 0.46
CA SER A 302 46.08 47.48 0.07
C SER A 302 45.80 45.96 -0.04
N GLY A 303 45.47 45.52 -1.26
CA GLY A 303 45.36 44.10 -1.63
C GLY A 303 43.94 43.54 -1.68
N CYS A 304 43.83 42.21 -1.58
CA CYS A 304 42.59 41.46 -1.77
C CYS A 304 42.28 40.54 -0.60
N ILE A 305 41.01 40.53 -0.18
CA ILE A 305 40.44 39.51 0.71
C ILE A 305 40.50 38.13 0.01
N LYS A 306 40.63 37.06 0.79
CA LYS A 306 40.56 35.67 0.29
C LYS A 306 39.11 35.34 -0.08
N LYS A 307 38.88 34.82 -1.29
CA LYS A 307 37.55 34.41 -1.77
C LYS A 307 36.84 33.48 -0.76
N PRO A 308 35.54 33.68 -0.49
CA PRO A 308 34.75 32.77 0.32
C PRO A 308 34.74 31.32 -0.22
N LEU A 309 34.48 30.36 0.67
CA LEU A 309 34.17 28.99 0.27
C LEU A 309 32.90 29.00 -0.59
N GLY A 310 32.97 28.44 -1.80
CA GLY A 310 31.85 28.44 -2.76
C GLY A 310 31.72 29.66 -3.66
N PHE A 311 32.64 30.65 -3.62
CA PHE A 311 32.60 31.86 -4.46
C PHE A 311 32.34 31.53 -5.95
N ARG A 312 31.25 32.08 -6.50
CA ARG A 312 30.90 32.05 -7.93
C ARG A 312 31.10 33.45 -8.50
N CYS A 313 31.88 33.58 -9.57
CA CYS A 313 31.91 34.82 -10.34
C CYS A 313 30.67 34.92 -11.23
N GLU A 314 30.02 36.08 -11.21
CA GLU A 314 28.79 36.41 -11.93
C GLU A 314 29.04 37.21 -13.22
N CYS A 315 30.31 37.45 -13.61
CA CYS A 315 30.60 38.17 -14.84
C CYS A 315 30.10 37.38 -16.07
N SER A 316 29.66 38.09 -17.11
CA SER A 316 29.03 37.48 -18.31
C SER A 316 29.89 36.36 -18.92
N PHE A 317 31.22 36.50 -18.92
CA PHE A 317 32.14 35.48 -19.41
C PHE A 317 32.14 34.21 -18.53
N CYS A 318 32.20 34.35 -17.20
CA CYS A 318 32.22 33.21 -16.28
C CYS A 318 30.85 32.58 -16.01
N SER A 319 29.74 33.28 -16.33
CA SER A 319 28.45 32.61 -16.51
C SER A 319 28.49 31.77 -17.78
N LYS A 320 28.69 32.38 -18.95
CA LYS A 320 28.65 31.68 -20.25
C LYS A 320 29.61 30.48 -20.35
N ASP A 321 30.84 30.58 -19.84
CA ASP A 321 31.79 29.46 -19.79
C ASP A 321 31.34 28.33 -18.82
N ARG A 322 30.58 28.65 -17.77
CA ARG A 322 29.96 27.65 -16.89
C ARG A 322 28.77 26.99 -17.57
N ASP A 323 27.90 27.78 -18.17
CA ASP A 323 26.69 27.34 -18.88
C ASP A 323 27.09 26.38 -20.03
N LEU A 324 28.10 26.75 -20.83
CA LEU A 324 28.68 25.90 -21.88
C LEU A 324 29.31 24.59 -21.34
N ARG A 325 29.94 24.63 -20.16
CA ARG A 325 30.47 23.40 -19.52
C ARG A 325 29.36 22.51 -18.98
N GLU A 326 28.25 23.09 -18.50
CA GLU A 326 27.10 22.35 -17.99
C GLU A 326 26.26 21.75 -19.13
N GLN A 327 26.11 22.48 -20.25
CA GLN A 327 25.64 21.93 -21.53
C GLN A 327 26.53 20.78 -21.99
N LYS A 328 27.85 20.98 -22.10
CA LYS A 328 28.77 19.90 -22.52
C LYS A 328 28.66 18.67 -21.63
N LYS A 329 28.62 18.82 -20.29
CA LYS A 329 28.43 17.70 -19.37
C LYS A 329 27.10 16.97 -19.59
N THR A 330 26.05 17.70 -19.95
CA THR A 330 24.73 17.13 -20.25
C THR A 330 24.76 16.34 -21.56
N ASN A 331 25.42 16.87 -22.60
CA ASN A 331 25.61 16.17 -23.87
C ASN A 331 26.49 14.91 -23.70
N ASP A 332 27.63 15.04 -23.01
CA ASP A 332 28.54 13.93 -22.69
C ASP A 332 27.87 12.85 -21.82
N TRP A 333 26.81 13.20 -21.07
CA TRP A 333 25.98 12.26 -20.30
C TRP A 333 24.91 11.62 -21.19
N TRP A 334 24.23 12.41 -22.04
CA TRP A 334 23.20 11.95 -22.96
C TRP A 334 23.71 10.92 -23.95
N ILE A 335 24.88 11.16 -24.56
CA ILE A 335 25.56 10.23 -25.47
C ILE A 335 25.78 8.89 -24.77
N LYS A 336 26.39 8.89 -23.58
CA LYS A 336 26.65 7.66 -22.78
C LYS A 336 25.39 6.90 -22.38
N VAL A 337 24.25 7.59 -22.29
CA VAL A 337 22.94 6.97 -22.02
C VAL A 337 22.38 6.36 -23.30
N CYS A 338 22.44 7.07 -24.43
CA CYS A 338 22.04 6.54 -25.73
C CYS A 338 22.85 5.30 -26.11
N ASP A 339 24.18 5.35 -25.94
CA ASP A 339 25.08 4.22 -26.18
C ASP A 339 24.68 2.98 -25.36
N LYS A 340 24.30 3.16 -24.09
CA LYS A 340 23.82 2.07 -23.22
C LYS A 340 22.50 1.47 -23.67
N ILE A 341 21.59 2.29 -24.18
CA ILE A 341 20.28 1.87 -24.68
C ILE A 341 20.46 1.13 -26.02
N ALA A 342 21.28 1.64 -26.93
CA ALA A 342 21.61 0.98 -28.21
C ALA A 342 22.38 -0.35 -28.03
N LEU A 343 23.11 -0.52 -26.91
CA LEU A 343 23.75 -1.77 -26.54
C LEU A 343 22.79 -2.80 -25.90
N ALA A 344 21.55 -2.44 -25.60
CA ALA A 344 20.58 -3.37 -25.02
C ALA A 344 19.93 -4.24 -26.12
N PRO A 345 19.93 -5.58 -25.98
CA PRO A 345 19.37 -6.46 -27.01
C PRO A 345 17.85 -6.30 -27.11
N GLU A 346 17.35 -6.19 -28.34
CA GLU A 346 15.91 -6.09 -28.66
C GLU A 346 15.17 -4.92 -27.95
N PHE A 347 15.86 -3.83 -27.62
CA PHE A 347 15.27 -2.66 -26.98
C PHE A 347 14.67 -1.66 -27.99
N PRO A 348 13.47 -1.08 -27.73
CA PRO A 348 12.52 -1.46 -26.70
C PRO A 348 11.68 -2.67 -27.17
N ASN A 349 11.39 -3.59 -26.25
CA ASN A 349 10.62 -4.78 -26.56
C ASN A 349 9.14 -4.44 -26.85
N ARG A 350 8.78 -4.38 -28.14
CA ARG A 350 7.43 -4.04 -28.62
C ARG A 350 6.34 -4.91 -28.01
N LYS A 351 6.59 -6.20 -27.75
CA LYS A 351 5.59 -7.11 -27.15
C LYS A 351 5.22 -6.71 -25.72
N ILE A 352 6.16 -6.15 -24.95
CA ILE A 352 5.89 -5.64 -23.60
C ILE A 352 5.08 -4.34 -23.68
N ILE A 353 5.40 -3.47 -24.66
CA ILE A 353 4.63 -2.24 -24.91
C ILE A 353 3.18 -2.58 -25.30
N GLU A 354 3.00 -3.48 -26.27
CA GLU A 354 1.69 -3.94 -26.74
C GLU A 354 0.87 -4.55 -25.58
N LEU A 355 1.50 -5.35 -24.71
CA LEU A 355 0.85 -5.96 -23.56
C LEU A 355 0.35 -4.92 -22.54
N TYR A 356 1.18 -3.93 -22.17
CA TYR A 356 0.74 -2.86 -21.25
C TYR A 356 -0.28 -1.91 -21.87
N LEU A 357 -0.30 -1.75 -23.20
CA LEU A 357 -1.23 -0.87 -23.92
C LEU A 357 -2.51 -1.57 -24.43
N SER A 358 -2.60 -2.91 -24.37
CA SER A 358 -3.77 -3.62 -24.90
C SER A 358 -4.97 -3.50 -23.97
N ASP A 359 -6.07 -2.90 -24.46
CA ASP A 359 -7.33 -2.75 -23.72
C ASP A 359 -8.25 -3.99 -23.80
N GLY A 360 -7.74 -5.14 -24.25
CA GLY A 360 -8.51 -6.33 -24.63
C GLY A 360 -8.55 -7.44 -23.57
N LEU A 361 -9.27 -7.25 -22.47
CA LEU A 361 -9.39 -8.26 -21.40
C LEU A 361 -10.81 -8.67 -20.97
N MET A 362 -11.88 -8.03 -21.45
CA MET A 362 -13.27 -8.46 -21.21
C MET A 362 -13.86 -9.16 -22.45
N THR A 363 -14.21 -10.45 -22.30
CA THR A 363 -14.92 -11.25 -23.31
C THR A 363 -16.39 -11.51 -22.91
N GLY A 364 -16.96 -10.67 -22.06
CA GLY A 364 -18.36 -10.72 -21.64
C GLY A 364 -18.83 -9.34 -21.22
N ASP A 365 -20.13 -9.07 -21.36
CA ASP A 365 -20.75 -7.83 -20.90
C ASP A 365 -20.46 -7.60 -19.41
N GLY A 366 -20.28 -6.33 -19.00
CA GLY A 366 -20.05 -5.92 -17.61
C GLY A 366 -21.23 -6.16 -16.64
N SER A 367 -22.20 -6.97 -17.05
CA SER A 367 -23.48 -7.27 -16.39
C SER A 367 -23.37 -8.23 -15.19
N SER A 368 -22.18 -8.71 -14.86
CA SER A 368 -21.96 -9.72 -13.80
C SER A 368 -21.42 -9.17 -12.47
N MET A 369 -21.31 -7.85 -12.30
CA MET A 369 -20.88 -7.22 -11.03
C MET A 369 -22.08 -6.92 -10.13
N SER A 370 -22.71 -7.97 -9.61
CA SER A 370 -23.73 -7.90 -8.56
C SER A 370 -23.19 -8.45 -7.24
N TRP A 371 -23.61 -7.84 -6.13
CA TRP A 371 -23.36 -8.35 -4.78
C TRP A 371 -24.62 -9.06 -4.30
N GLY A 372 -24.50 -10.34 -3.95
CA GLY A 372 -25.58 -11.17 -3.42
C GLY A 372 -25.62 -11.22 -1.90
N THR A 373 -26.57 -11.98 -1.38
CA THR A 373 -26.69 -12.32 0.05
C THR A 373 -25.85 -13.58 0.38
N PRO A 374 -25.08 -13.60 1.47
CA PRO A 374 -24.30 -14.79 1.87
C PRO A 374 -25.16 -16.02 2.15
N ASP A 375 -24.75 -17.19 1.63
CA ASP A 375 -25.31 -18.48 2.06
C ASP A 375 -24.67 -18.89 3.39
N THR A 376 -25.27 -18.43 4.48
CA THR A 376 -24.76 -18.69 5.84
C THR A 376 -24.77 -20.17 6.23
N GLY A 377 -25.60 -21.01 5.58
CA GLY A 377 -25.68 -22.44 5.88
C GLY A 377 -24.46 -23.18 5.35
N ILE A 378 -24.28 -23.14 4.03
CA ILE A 378 -23.16 -23.81 3.35
C ILE A 378 -21.82 -23.21 3.80
N LEU A 379 -21.77 -21.90 4.06
CA LEU A 379 -20.57 -21.22 4.53
C LEU A 379 -20.13 -21.69 5.93
N VAL A 380 -21.06 -21.94 6.85
CA VAL A 380 -20.74 -22.53 8.16
C VAL A 380 -20.15 -23.93 7.98
N ASP A 381 -20.80 -24.78 7.19
CA ASP A 381 -20.31 -26.15 6.94
C ASP A 381 -18.93 -26.16 6.26
N LEU A 382 -18.69 -25.25 5.31
CA LEU A 382 -17.39 -25.08 4.66
C LEU A 382 -16.30 -24.68 5.67
N MET A 383 -16.54 -23.71 6.54
CA MET A 383 -15.54 -23.27 7.53
C MET A 383 -15.27 -24.36 8.60
N VAL A 384 -16.30 -25.07 9.05
CA VAL A 384 -16.15 -26.23 9.96
C VAL A 384 -15.30 -27.33 9.29
N PHE A 385 -15.57 -27.65 8.03
CA PHE A 385 -14.84 -28.68 7.30
C PHE A 385 -13.39 -28.28 6.95
N LYS A 386 -13.14 -27.04 6.54
CA LYS A 386 -11.84 -26.57 6.03
C LYS A 386 -10.91 -26.02 7.11
N LEU A 387 -11.46 -25.37 8.14
CA LEU A 387 -10.70 -24.66 9.18
C LEU A 387 -10.93 -25.20 10.60
N HIS A 388 -11.87 -26.14 10.78
CA HIS A 388 -12.22 -26.75 12.07
C HIS A 388 -12.69 -25.71 13.12
N TRP A 389 -13.36 -24.66 12.66
CA TRP A 389 -14.00 -23.67 13.53
C TRP A 389 -15.31 -24.21 14.09
N ASP A 390 -15.68 -23.75 15.29
CA ASP A 390 -17.00 -24.04 15.85
C ASP A 390 -18.11 -23.34 15.02
N PRO A 391 -19.25 -24.00 14.72
CA PRO A 391 -20.34 -23.39 13.96
C PRO A 391 -20.86 -22.07 14.56
N SER A 392 -20.83 -21.92 15.87
CA SER A 392 -21.24 -20.70 16.59
C SER A 392 -20.23 -19.58 16.37
N TYR A 393 -18.93 -19.88 16.38
CA TYR A 393 -17.87 -18.92 16.07
C TYR A 393 -17.98 -18.43 14.61
N VAL A 394 -18.23 -19.31 13.63
CA VAL A 394 -18.42 -18.89 12.23
C VAL A 394 -19.58 -17.90 12.10
N ARG A 395 -20.75 -18.20 12.70
CA ARG A 395 -21.92 -17.30 12.69
C ARG A 395 -21.62 -15.97 13.39
N LYS A 396 -20.89 -16.02 14.52
CA LYS A 396 -20.44 -14.84 15.26
C LYS A 396 -19.55 -13.95 14.39
N MET A 397 -18.61 -14.52 13.65
CA MET A 397 -17.73 -13.76 12.75
C MET A 397 -18.42 -13.22 11.49
N LEU A 398 -19.47 -13.89 10.99
CA LEU A 398 -20.27 -13.41 9.85
C LEU A 398 -21.18 -12.22 10.19
N LEU A 399 -21.54 -12.09 11.47
CA LEU A 399 -22.54 -11.13 11.90
C LEU A 399 -22.30 -9.68 11.44
N PRO A 400 -21.08 -9.08 11.52
CA PRO A 400 -20.84 -7.71 11.04
C PRO A 400 -21.16 -7.52 9.56
N MET A 401 -20.98 -8.55 8.73
CA MET A 401 -21.37 -8.50 7.32
C MET A 401 -22.89 -8.54 7.17
N LEU A 402 -23.57 -9.43 7.90
CA LEU A 402 -25.02 -9.60 7.84
C LEU A 402 -25.77 -8.35 8.35
N SER A 403 -25.30 -7.73 9.43
CA SER A 403 -25.85 -6.48 9.97
C SER A 403 -25.58 -5.29 9.02
N THR A 404 -24.40 -5.20 8.41
CA THR A 404 -24.15 -4.20 7.36
C THR A 404 -25.05 -4.41 6.13
N ILE A 405 -25.29 -5.65 5.68
CA ILE A 405 -26.24 -5.94 4.58
C ILE A 405 -27.63 -5.46 4.98
N TYR A 406 -28.11 -5.86 6.16
CA TYR A 406 -29.41 -5.49 6.69
C TYR A 406 -29.61 -3.96 6.70
N LEU A 407 -28.64 -3.21 7.24
CA LEU A 407 -28.71 -1.74 7.30
C LEU A 407 -28.67 -1.11 5.90
N ARG A 408 -27.89 -1.67 4.96
CA ARG A 408 -27.86 -1.22 3.55
C ARG A 408 -29.19 -1.46 2.85
N GLU A 409 -29.87 -2.58 3.11
CA GLU A 409 -31.19 -2.88 2.56
C GLU A 409 -32.27 -1.99 3.19
N LYS A 410 -32.26 -1.85 4.52
CA LYS A 410 -33.16 -0.97 5.28
C LYS A 410 -33.08 0.50 4.84
N ALA A 411 -31.87 1.00 4.57
CA ALA A 411 -31.65 2.36 4.05
C ALA A 411 -32.10 2.55 2.59
N ARG A 412 -32.22 1.48 1.79
CA ARG A 412 -32.72 1.51 0.41
C ARG A 412 -34.24 1.34 0.33
N ASN A 413 -34.76 0.37 1.08
CA ASN A 413 -36.15 -0.06 1.04
C ASN A 413 -36.78 0.23 2.41
N ASN A 414 -37.47 1.36 2.54
CA ASN A 414 -38.10 1.79 3.80
C ASN A 414 -39.39 1.00 4.15
N THR A 415 -39.43 -0.30 3.84
CA THR A 415 -40.63 -1.14 3.92
C THR A 415 -40.32 -2.58 4.32
N GLY A 416 -40.97 -3.06 5.39
CA GLY A 416 -41.25 -4.49 5.58
C GLY A 416 -40.20 -5.35 6.29
N TYR A 417 -40.16 -5.27 7.63
CA TYR A 417 -39.87 -6.36 8.58
C TYR A 417 -38.94 -7.53 8.20
N ALA A 418 -37.82 -7.29 7.52
CA ALA A 418 -36.70 -8.21 7.65
C ALA A 418 -36.23 -8.21 9.13
N LEU A 419 -35.94 -9.38 9.67
CA LEU A 419 -35.20 -9.54 10.92
C LEU A 419 -33.75 -9.89 10.57
N LEU A 420 -32.80 -9.37 11.33
CA LEU A 420 -31.40 -9.78 11.20
C LEU A 420 -31.30 -11.28 11.51
N CYS A 421 -30.78 -12.06 10.56
CA CYS A 421 -30.70 -13.52 10.62
C CYS A 421 -32.06 -14.21 10.92
N ASP A 422 -33.17 -13.63 10.44
CA ASP A 422 -34.55 -14.05 10.68
C ASP A 422 -34.97 -14.14 12.17
N GLN A 423 -34.18 -13.54 13.07
CA GLN A 423 -34.28 -13.77 14.51
C GLN A 423 -34.12 -12.53 15.39
N TYR A 424 -33.53 -11.44 14.90
CA TYR A 424 -33.25 -10.27 15.71
C TYR A 424 -33.83 -9.00 15.09
N GLU A 425 -34.47 -8.17 15.91
CA GLU A 425 -34.92 -6.83 15.54
C GLU A 425 -33.95 -5.78 16.09
N PHE A 426 -33.89 -4.62 15.43
CA PHE A 426 -33.19 -3.46 15.97
C PHE A 426 -33.88 -3.00 17.27
N HIS A 427 -33.09 -2.78 18.33
CA HIS A 427 -33.62 -2.35 19.63
C HIS A 427 -33.20 -0.91 19.96
N SER A 428 -31.89 -0.64 20.01
CA SER A 428 -31.37 0.69 20.33
C SER A 428 -29.89 0.82 19.98
N ILE A 429 -29.42 2.06 19.83
CA ILE A 429 -27.99 2.39 19.88
C ILE A 429 -27.57 2.39 21.35
N LYS A 430 -26.53 1.62 21.70
CA LYS A 430 -25.99 1.55 23.07
C LYS A 430 -25.05 2.71 23.35
N CYS A 431 -24.03 2.88 22.51
CA CYS A 431 -23.02 3.92 22.69
C CYS A 431 -22.30 4.25 21.37
N ILE A 432 -21.47 5.29 21.40
CA ILE A 432 -20.46 5.54 20.36
C ILE A 432 -19.15 4.94 20.85
N LYS A 433 -18.55 4.06 20.05
CA LYS A 433 -17.27 3.41 20.35
C LYS A 433 -16.20 3.94 19.41
N THR A 434 -15.00 4.21 19.95
CA THR A 434 -13.85 4.66 19.15
C THR A 434 -12.76 3.59 19.18
N ARG A 435 -12.58 2.83 18.09
CA ARG A 435 -11.50 1.83 17.96
C ARG A 435 -10.56 2.19 16.79
N TYR A 436 -9.25 2.19 17.05
CA TYR A 436 -8.19 2.62 16.11
C TYR A 436 -8.35 4.04 15.52
N GLY A 437 -9.10 4.93 16.19
CA GLY A 437 -9.43 6.28 15.68
C GLY A 437 -10.72 6.36 14.85
N HIS A 438 -11.46 5.26 14.74
CA HIS A 438 -12.71 5.18 13.99
C HIS A 438 -13.90 5.15 14.94
N GLN A 439 -14.89 6.01 14.70
CA GLN A 439 -16.13 6.04 15.48
C GLN A 439 -17.20 5.17 14.82
N SER A 440 -17.74 4.23 15.59
CA SER A 440 -18.86 3.36 15.24
C SER A 440 -19.97 3.45 16.29
N PHE A 441 -21.21 3.20 15.89
CA PHE A 441 -22.28 2.95 16.86
C PHE A 441 -22.26 1.48 17.26
N VAL A 442 -22.43 1.21 18.56
CA VAL A 442 -22.69 -0.14 19.05
C VAL A 442 -24.20 -0.35 19.05
N ILE A 443 -24.71 -1.21 18.16
CA ILE A 443 -26.14 -1.51 18.06
C ILE A 443 -26.51 -2.68 18.97
N ARG A 444 -27.60 -2.53 19.74
CA ARG A 444 -28.31 -3.63 20.39
C ARG A 444 -29.37 -4.19 19.46
N TRP A 445 -29.28 -5.47 19.18
CA TRP A 445 -30.29 -6.26 18.48
C TRP A 445 -30.99 -7.16 19.50
N ARG A 446 -32.34 -7.16 19.54
CA ARG A 446 -33.13 -7.98 20.47
C ARG A 446 -33.71 -9.19 19.74
N LYS A 447 -33.74 -10.36 20.39
CA LYS A 447 -34.50 -11.51 19.90
C LYS A 447 -35.99 -11.40 20.33
N PRO A 448 -36.97 -11.36 19.41
CA PRO A 448 -38.38 -11.35 19.79
C PRO A 448 -38.76 -12.63 20.54
N LYS A 449 -39.58 -12.51 21.59
CA LYS A 449 -40.15 -13.67 22.30
C LYS A 449 -41.22 -14.32 21.42
N SER A 450 -40.99 -15.57 20.99
CA SER A 450 -41.96 -16.33 20.20
C SER A 450 -43.27 -16.51 20.97
N THR A 451 -44.38 -15.99 20.44
CA THR A 451 -45.71 -16.07 21.05
C THR A 451 -46.32 -17.48 20.92
N SER A 452 -45.71 -18.46 21.59
CA SER A 452 -46.27 -19.80 21.80
C SER A 452 -46.81 -19.87 23.23
N GLY A 453 -48.12 -19.69 23.39
CA GLY A 453 -48.71 -19.59 24.73
C GLY A 453 -48.71 -20.90 25.51
N TYR A 454 -48.39 -20.83 26.79
CA TYR A 454 -49.32 -21.21 27.87
C TYR A 454 -48.93 -20.49 29.17
N SER A 455 -49.91 -20.24 30.04
CA SER A 455 -49.84 -19.30 31.17
C SER A 455 -49.36 -19.92 32.49
N HIS A 456 -48.71 -19.12 33.35
CA HIS A 456 -49.11 -19.06 34.77
C HIS A 456 -48.71 -17.76 35.52
N SER A 457 -49.74 -16.98 35.89
CA SER A 457 -49.95 -16.20 37.14
C SER A 457 -48.83 -15.42 37.88
N HIS A 458 -49.09 -14.11 38.03
CA HIS A 458 -48.93 -13.22 39.23
C HIS A 458 -47.62 -13.25 40.05
N SER A 459 -47.00 -12.12 40.42
CA SER A 459 -47.62 -10.96 41.11
C SER A 459 -46.71 -9.72 41.21
N GLU A 460 -47.29 -8.52 41.00
CA GLU A 460 -47.08 -7.21 41.67
C GLU A 460 -45.65 -6.60 41.87
N PRO A 461 -45.54 -5.26 42.02
CA PRO A 461 -44.36 -4.52 41.56
C PRO A 461 -43.36 -4.18 42.67
N GLU A 462 -42.11 -3.90 42.29
CA GLU A 462 -41.30 -2.93 43.04
C GLU A 462 -40.14 -2.32 42.23
N GLU A 463 -39.82 -1.09 42.62
CA GLU A 463 -38.60 -0.30 42.39
C GLU A 463 -38.07 -0.07 40.96
N SER A 464 -38.27 1.16 40.51
CA SER A 464 -37.42 1.85 39.53
C SER A 464 -35.99 2.03 40.08
N ILE A 465 -35.17 1.00 39.97
CA ILE A 465 -33.73 1.11 40.21
C ILE A 465 -33.14 1.95 39.07
N VAL A 466 -32.75 3.18 39.39
CA VAL A 466 -31.90 4.01 38.54
C VAL A 466 -30.52 3.37 38.53
N VAL A 467 -30.29 2.44 37.59
CA VAL A 467 -28.93 2.00 37.27
C VAL A 467 -28.25 3.18 36.62
N LEU A 468 -27.38 3.83 37.38
CA LEU A 468 -26.36 4.73 36.86
C LEU A 468 -25.36 3.87 36.09
N GLU A 469 -25.71 3.45 34.87
CA GLU A 469 -24.69 3.04 33.91
C GLU A 469 -23.89 4.30 33.58
N GLU A 470 -22.70 4.37 34.14
CA GLU A 470 -21.67 5.31 33.71
C GLU A 470 -21.29 4.96 32.27
N GLU A 471 -22.06 5.48 31.31
CA GLU A 471 -21.65 5.60 29.92
C GLU A 471 -20.46 6.56 29.86
N GLU A 472 -19.30 6.05 30.24
CA GLU A 472 -18.02 6.58 29.81
C GLU A 472 -17.87 6.35 28.31
N GLU A 473 -17.16 7.26 27.66
CA GLU A 473 -16.73 7.07 26.29
C GLU A 473 -15.65 5.97 26.31
N VAL A 474 -16.06 4.71 26.06
CA VAL A 474 -15.20 3.54 26.27
C VAL A 474 -14.06 3.50 25.24
N VAL A 475 -13.01 4.25 25.54
CA VAL A 475 -11.68 4.11 24.95
C VAL A 475 -11.06 2.89 25.63
N GLU A 476 -11.43 1.71 25.14
CA GLU A 476 -10.77 0.47 25.56
C GLU A 476 -9.28 0.57 25.22
N GLU A 477 -8.43 0.39 26.24
CA GLU A 477 -7.03 0.04 26.00
C GLU A 477 -6.99 -1.24 25.15
N GLU A 478 -5.98 -1.34 24.27
CA GLU A 478 -6.01 -2.25 23.12
C GLU A 478 -6.11 -3.72 23.53
N GLU A 479 -7.34 -4.25 23.64
CA GLU A 479 -7.61 -5.67 23.84
C GLU A 479 -6.87 -6.48 22.79
N SER A 480 -6.21 -7.56 23.23
CA SER A 480 -5.41 -8.42 22.38
C SER A 480 -6.26 -9.29 21.45
N VAL A 481 -6.83 -8.68 20.42
CA VAL A 481 -7.39 -9.38 19.25
C VAL A 481 -6.25 -10.17 18.60
N ASP A 482 -6.50 -11.42 18.18
CA ASP A 482 -5.54 -12.18 17.36
C ASP A 482 -5.16 -11.30 16.15
N PRO A 483 -3.86 -10.96 15.96
CA PRO A 483 -3.41 -10.15 14.83
C PRO A 483 -3.86 -10.66 13.46
N LEU A 484 -4.23 -11.94 13.38
CA LEU A 484 -4.70 -12.63 12.19
C LEU A 484 -6.20 -12.46 11.92
N ASP A 485 -7.02 -12.20 12.94
CA ASP A 485 -8.48 -12.26 12.81
C ASP A 485 -9.07 -10.89 12.54
N GLY A 486 -8.66 -9.87 13.31
CA GLY A 486 -8.99 -8.47 13.04
C GLY A 486 -10.47 -8.10 12.96
N LEU A 487 -11.36 -9.03 13.30
CA LEU A 487 -12.73 -8.76 13.67
C LEU A 487 -12.82 -8.76 15.19
N ASN A 488 -13.58 -7.81 15.72
CA ASN A 488 -14.00 -7.86 17.10
C ASN A 488 -14.97 -9.04 17.23
N GLU A 489 -14.89 -9.81 18.31
CA GLU A 489 -15.91 -10.81 18.61
C GLU A 489 -17.22 -10.09 19.02
N PRO A 490 -18.31 -10.12 18.22
CA PRO A 490 -19.57 -9.51 18.63
C PRO A 490 -20.10 -10.17 19.90
N GLN A 491 -20.44 -9.33 20.86
CA GLN A 491 -20.82 -9.77 22.20
C GLN A 491 -22.30 -10.15 22.26
N VAL A 492 -22.60 -11.19 23.03
CA VAL A 492 -23.97 -11.58 23.39
C VAL A 492 -24.19 -11.21 24.85
N GLN A 493 -25.20 -10.39 25.14
CA GLN A 493 -25.57 -9.96 26.49
C GLN A 493 -26.95 -10.52 26.83
N ASN A 494 -27.13 -11.04 28.05
CA ASN A 494 -28.39 -11.59 28.51
C ASN A 494 -28.87 -10.74 29.70
N ASP A 495 -29.79 -9.81 29.45
CA ASP A 495 -30.32 -8.91 30.47
C ASP A 495 -31.79 -9.29 30.73
N ASN A 496 -32.13 -9.60 31.99
CA ASN A 496 -33.50 -9.86 32.47
C ASN A 496 -34.31 -10.88 31.64
N GLY A 497 -33.63 -11.88 31.07
CA GLY A 497 -34.24 -12.94 30.26
C GLY A 497 -34.41 -12.61 28.77
N ASP A 498 -33.98 -11.44 28.33
CA ASP A 498 -33.89 -11.07 26.91
C ASP A 498 -32.45 -11.23 26.41
N CYS A 499 -32.32 -11.90 25.26
CA CYS A 499 -31.04 -12.15 24.61
C CYS A 499 -30.74 -11.01 23.62
N PHE A 500 -29.67 -10.28 23.87
CA PHE A 500 -29.18 -9.18 23.05
C PHE A 500 -27.90 -9.54 22.34
N LEU A 501 -27.79 -9.06 21.11
CA LEU A 501 -26.62 -9.22 20.25
C LEU A 501 -26.06 -7.84 19.93
N LEU A 502 -24.74 -7.68 19.97
CA LEU A 502 -24.04 -6.41 19.77
C LEU A 502 -23.23 -6.39 18.47
N THR A 503 -23.38 -5.36 17.64
CA THR A 503 -22.52 -5.12 16.46
C THR A 503 -21.97 -3.69 16.42
N ASP A 504 -20.76 -3.54 15.89
CA ASP A 504 -20.08 -2.25 15.68
C ASP A 504 -20.35 -1.76 14.24
N GLU A 505 -21.16 -0.72 14.07
CA GLU A 505 -21.65 -0.26 12.76
C GLU A 505 -21.22 1.16 12.40
N CYS A 506 -21.12 1.43 11.10
CA CYS A 506 -20.80 2.76 10.57
C CYS A 506 -21.91 3.77 10.89
N ILE A 507 -21.57 4.87 11.57
CA ILE A 507 -22.49 5.94 12.01
C ILE A 507 -23.42 6.41 10.87
N GLY A 508 -22.86 6.73 9.70
CA GLY A 508 -23.62 7.23 8.54
C GLY A 508 -24.56 6.19 7.91
N LEU A 509 -24.25 4.90 8.05
CA LEU A 509 -25.12 3.82 7.60
C LEU A 509 -26.32 3.65 8.53
N VAL A 510 -26.11 3.70 9.85
CA VAL A 510 -27.20 3.65 10.85
C VAL A 510 -28.11 4.87 10.73
N GLN A 511 -27.53 6.08 10.59
CA GLN A 511 -28.28 7.32 10.33
C GLN A 511 -29.19 7.22 9.09
N SER A 512 -28.77 6.46 8.07
CA SER A 512 -29.55 6.26 6.85
C SER A 512 -30.65 5.19 6.98
N ALA A 513 -30.51 4.25 7.93
CA ALA A 513 -31.43 3.14 8.15
C ALA A 513 -32.46 3.40 9.27
N PHE A 514 -32.07 4.17 10.29
CA PHE A 514 -32.80 4.47 11.52
C PHE A 514 -32.55 5.95 11.92
N PRO A 515 -33.08 6.92 11.14
CA PRO A 515 -32.81 8.34 11.36
C PRO A 515 -33.38 8.84 12.69
N ASP A 516 -34.63 8.49 13.00
CA ASP A 516 -35.36 8.98 14.18
C ASP A 516 -34.72 8.49 15.48
N GLU A 517 -34.35 7.20 15.55
CA GLU A 517 -33.68 6.60 16.70
C GLU A 517 -32.25 7.15 16.88
N THR A 518 -31.59 7.49 15.77
CA THR A 518 -30.26 8.11 15.83
C THR A 518 -30.33 9.58 16.29
N GLU A 519 -31.32 10.34 15.83
CA GLU A 519 -31.53 11.71 16.31
C GLU A 519 -31.88 11.73 17.80
N HIS A 520 -32.76 10.83 18.25
CA HIS A 520 -33.08 10.66 19.67
C HIS A 520 -31.82 10.37 20.50
N PHE A 521 -31.02 9.37 20.11
CA PHE A 521 -29.79 9.01 20.82
C PHE A 521 -28.78 10.17 20.88
N LEU A 522 -28.57 10.88 19.77
CA LEU A 522 -27.65 12.02 19.72
C LEU A 522 -28.15 13.23 20.53
N HIS A 523 -29.47 13.45 20.57
CA HIS A 523 -30.08 14.48 21.41
C HIS A 523 -29.95 14.14 22.90
N GLU A 524 -30.19 12.88 23.28
CA GLU A 524 -30.04 12.42 24.65
C GLU A 524 -28.57 12.49 25.12
N LYS A 525 -27.60 12.07 24.29
CA LYS A 525 -26.16 12.23 24.58
C LYS A 525 -25.81 13.71 24.85
N LYS A 526 -26.27 14.64 24.01
CA LYS A 526 -26.06 16.09 24.21
C LYS A 526 -26.66 16.59 25.52
N LEU A 527 -27.87 16.16 25.88
CA LEU A 527 -28.50 16.51 27.17
C LEU A 527 -27.72 15.97 28.37
N ARG A 528 -27.21 14.72 28.28
CA ARG A 528 -26.35 14.11 29.32
C ARG A 528 -25.02 14.87 29.46
N GLU A 529 -24.38 15.25 28.35
CA GLU A 529 -23.15 16.06 28.35
C GLU A 529 -23.37 17.47 28.92
N SER A 530 -24.47 18.14 28.56
CA SER A 530 -24.84 19.44 29.12
C SER A 530 -25.09 19.36 30.63
N LYS A 531 -25.75 18.30 31.12
CA LYS A 531 -25.91 18.06 32.56
C LYS A 531 -24.57 17.83 33.26
N LYS A 532 -23.67 17.01 32.68
CA LYS A 532 -22.31 16.81 33.24
C LYS A 532 -21.53 18.12 33.34
N LYS A 533 -21.62 19.01 32.34
CA LYS A 533 -21.00 20.35 32.38
C LYS A 533 -21.60 21.24 33.47
N ASN A 534 -22.93 21.32 33.56
CA ASN A 534 -23.58 22.14 34.58
C ASN A 534 -23.25 21.66 36.01
N VAL A 535 -23.18 20.35 36.25
CA VAL A 535 -22.74 19.79 37.55
C VAL A 535 -21.30 20.20 37.85
N SER A 536 -20.39 20.16 36.87
CA SER A 536 -18.99 20.61 37.07
C SER A 536 -18.85 22.12 37.30
N GLU A 537 -19.82 22.94 36.88
CA GLU A 537 -19.86 24.38 37.19
C GLU A 537 -20.55 24.67 38.55
N GLU A 538 -21.58 23.91 38.92
CA GLU A 538 -22.25 24.01 40.23
C GLU A 538 -21.39 23.50 41.39
N GLU A 539 -20.54 22.48 41.18
CA GLU A 539 -19.56 22.03 42.18
C GLU A 539 -18.47 23.08 42.47
N ILE A 540 -18.19 23.99 41.52
CA ILE A 540 -17.28 25.14 41.74
C ILE A 540 -17.98 26.26 42.53
N ALA A 541 -19.32 26.25 42.64
CA ALA A 541 -20.12 27.32 43.22
C ALA A 541 -20.49 27.14 44.71
N THR A 542 -19.99 26.10 45.42
CA THR A 542 -20.25 25.91 46.86
C THR A 542 -18.98 25.96 47.73
N PRO A 543 -18.77 27.03 48.54
CA PRO A 543 -17.61 27.12 49.42
C PRO A 543 -17.83 26.30 50.70
N ARG A 544 -17.34 25.06 50.74
CA ARG A 544 -17.25 24.29 52.00
C ARG A 544 -15.94 24.60 52.74
N ALA A 545 -16.06 24.90 54.03
CA ALA A 545 -14.96 25.33 54.87
C ALA A 545 -13.88 24.24 55.05
N THR A 546 -12.63 24.68 55.11
CA THR A 546 -11.41 23.86 55.20
C THR A 546 -11.32 23.02 56.47
N THR A 547 -10.99 21.74 56.30
CA THR A 547 -10.07 21.00 57.20
C THR A 547 -8.91 20.45 56.38
N MET A 548 -7.67 20.75 56.77
CA MET A 548 -6.48 20.48 55.97
C MET A 548 -6.09 18.99 56.00
N GLY A 549 -6.37 18.26 54.93
CA GLY A 549 -5.79 16.94 54.63
C GLY A 549 -4.77 17.05 53.49
N VAL A 550 -3.47 17.09 53.81
CA VAL A 550 -2.42 17.19 52.77
C VAL A 550 -2.20 15.83 52.09
N GLN A 551 -2.85 15.62 50.94
CA GLN A 551 -2.58 14.45 50.10
C GLN A 551 -1.52 14.80 49.05
N ARG A 552 -0.34 14.19 49.19
CA ARG A 552 0.83 14.40 48.32
C ARG A 552 0.67 13.64 46.99
N SER A 553 1.23 14.20 45.92
CA SER A 553 1.36 13.52 44.63
C SER A 553 2.19 12.24 44.77
N ILE A 554 1.66 11.12 44.27
CA ILE A 554 2.47 9.93 44.00
C ILE A 554 3.21 10.16 42.68
N THR A 555 4.36 10.80 42.84
CA THR A 555 5.49 10.77 41.91
C THR A 555 6.71 10.37 42.73
N ASP A 556 7.56 9.53 42.16
CA ASP A 556 8.82 9.02 42.72
C ASP A 556 8.72 7.92 43.79
N PHE A 557 8.61 6.66 43.33
CA PHE A 557 9.17 5.52 44.06
C PHE A 557 10.38 4.96 43.29
N TYR A 558 11.49 4.74 44.01
CA TYR A 558 12.84 4.31 43.57
C TYR A 558 13.81 5.38 43.02
N ARG A 559 14.64 5.91 43.95
CA ARG A 559 15.97 6.46 43.64
C ARG A 559 16.93 5.34 43.20
N SER A 560 17.57 5.50 42.04
CA SER A 560 18.81 4.79 41.71
C SER A 560 20.03 5.63 42.15
N ALA A 561 20.74 5.17 43.19
CA ALA A 561 21.97 5.81 43.65
C ALA A 561 23.19 5.28 42.87
N LYS A 562 23.66 6.04 41.87
CA LYS A 562 24.85 5.70 41.08
C LYS A 562 26.11 6.31 41.73
N LYS A 563 26.92 5.48 42.41
CA LYS A 563 28.30 5.84 42.79
C LYS A 563 29.29 5.40 41.69
N ALA A 564 30.41 6.13 41.58
CA ALA A 564 31.44 5.89 40.57
C ALA A 564 32.78 5.49 41.20
N ALA A 565 33.44 4.50 40.58
CA ALA A 565 34.88 4.18 40.56
C ALA A 565 35.04 3.07 39.48
N ALA A 566 35.89 3.09 38.45
CA ALA A 566 37.30 3.46 38.30
C ALA A 566 38.28 2.44 38.93
N GLY A 567 39.01 1.66 38.11
CA GLY A 567 40.24 0.96 38.53
C GLY A 567 40.52 -0.47 38.01
N GLN A 568 41.25 -0.56 36.88
CA GLN A 568 42.47 -1.41 36.67
C GLN A 568 42.49 -2.97 36.79
N SER A 569 42.63 -3.61 35.61
CA SER A 569 43.75 -4.48 35.14
C SER A 569 44.08 -5.92 35.66
N ILE A 570 44.82 -6.66 34.79
CA ILE A 570 45.62 -7.92 34.96
C ILE A 570 44.88 -9.22 34.55
N GLU A 571 45.16 -9.79 33.35
CA GLU A 571 45.98 -11.01 33.03
C GLU A 571 45.54 -12.29 33.81
N THR A 572 45.31 -13.50 33.26
CA THR A 572 45.86 -14.30 32.13
C THR A 572 44.78 -15.30 31.61
N GLY A 573 44.96 -16.19 30.60
CA GLY A 573 45.99 -16.34 29.57
C GLY A 573 46.46 -17.79 29.29
N GLY A 574 45.99 -18.45 28.20
CA GLY A 574 46.63 -19.67 27.64
C GLY A 574 45.74 -20.83 27.10
N SER A 575 45.88 -21.14 25.80
CA SER A 575 45.76 -22.47 25.13
C SER A 575 44.40 -23.23 25.17
N SER A 576 43.97 -24.04 24.19
CA SER A 576 44.69 -24.78 23.14
C SER A 576 43.85 -25.07 21.87
N LYS A 577 44.54 -25.07 20.72
CA LYS A 577 44.37 -25.88 19.49
C LYS A 577 43.24 -26.93 19.42
N ALA A 578 42.53 -26.97 18.28
CA ALA A 578 42.57 -28.11 17.35
C ALA A 578 41.99 -27.76 15.95
N SER A 579 42.69 -28.18 14.89
CA SER A 579 42.30 -28.03 13.48
C SER A 579 41.65 -29.30 12.93
N ALA A 580 40.72 -29.17 11.97
CA ALA A 580 40.36 -30.27 11.06
C ALA A 580 39.89 -29.76 9.69
N GLU A 581 40.84 -29.55 8.79
CA GLU A 581 40.60 -29.28 7.38
C GLU A 581 40.32 -30.61 6.64
N LYS A 582 39.29 -30.67 5.76
CA LYS A 582 39.14 -31.81 4.84
C LYS A 582 38.56 -31.43 3.48
N LYS A 583 39.42 -31.56 2.48
CA LYS A 583 39.24 -31.29 1.05
C LYS A 583 38.97 -32.62 0.33
N ARG A 584 38.00 -32.67 -0.60
CA ARG A 584 37.84 -33.67 -1.68
C ARG A 584 36.76 -33.16 -2.65
N GLN A 585 37.14 -32.64 -3.81
CA GLN A 585 37.46 -33.34 -5.08
C GLN A 585 36.23 -33.65 -5.92
N ALA A 586 36.28 -33.20 -7.18
CA ALA A 586 35.22 -33.34 -8.16
C ALA A 586 35.35 -34.65 -8.96
N THR A 587 34.21 -35.17 -9.42
CA THR A 587 34.11 -36.10 -10.54
C THR A 587 32.95 -35.65 -11.44
N SER A 588 33.17 -35.75 -12.75
CA SER A 588 32.25 -35.30 -13.80
C SER A 588 31.76 -36.49 -14.61
N THR A 589 30.43 -36.66 -14.77
CA THR A 589 29.84 -37.43 -15.88
C THR A 589 28.38 -37.05 -16.15
N SER A 590 28.15 -36.60 -17.39
CA SER A 590 26.97 -36.79 -18.26
C SER A 590 25.51 -36.76 -17.74
N SER A 591 24.75 -35.88 -18.44
CA SER A 591 23.38 -36.08 -18.97
C SER A 591 22.16 -36.15 -18.04
N SER A 592 21.31 -35.12 -18.19
CA SER A 592 19.85 -35.19 -18.28
C SER A 592 19.08 -35.98 -17.20
N ASN A 593 18.83 -35.34 -16.06
CA ASN A 593 17.48 -35.19 -15.50
C ASN A 593 17.52 -34.24 -14.28
N LEU A 594 16.70 -33.18 -14.28
CA LEU A 594 16.56 -32.33 -13.08
C LEU A 594 16.11 -33.19 -11.90
N THR A 595 16.86 -33.16 -10.79
CA THR A 595 16.59 -33.98 -9.61
C THR A 595 15.21 -33.65 -9.01
N LYS A 596 14.56 -34.61 -8.35
CA LYS A 596 13.26 -34.40 -7.70
C LYS A 596 13.30 -33.23 -6.68
N SER A 597 14.46 -32.96 -6.09
CA SER A 597 14.74 -31.82 -5.20
C SER A 597 14.66 -30.46 -5.91
N VAL A 598 15.17 -30.37 -7.14
CA VAL A 598 15.09 -29.15 -7.97
C VAL A 598 13.68 -28.98 -8.54
N ARG A 599 13.02 -30.06 -9.00
CA ARG A 599 11.62 -30.01 -9.44
C ARG A 599 10.66 -29.57 -8.34
N ARG A 600 10.88 -29.99 -7.09
CA ARG A 600 10.08 -29.51 -5.95
C ARG A 600 10.33 -28.03 -5.64
N ARG A 601 11.54 -27.51 -5.81
CA ARG A 601 11.84 -26.09 -5.55
C ARG A 601 11.34 -25.15 -6.65
N LEU A 602 11.30 -25.60 -7.90
CA LEU A 602 10.64 -24.89 -9.02
C LEU A 602 9.13 -24.62 -8.82
N LEU A 603 8.50 -25.20 -7.79
CA LEU A 603 7.08 -25.04 -7.48
C LEU A 603 6.79 -24.03 -6.34
N PHE A 604 7.81 -23.50 -5.66
CA PHE A 604 7.64 -22.70 -4.44
C PHE A 604 8.51 -21.42 -4.41
N GLY A 605 8.84 -20.85 -5.56
CA GLY A 605 9.60 -19.60 -5.69
C GLY A 605 8.92 -18.62 -6.63
#